data_AF-A0A7S1A2C6-F1
#
_entry.id   AF-A0A7S1A2C6-F1
#
_cell.length_a   1.000
_cell.length_b   1.000
_cell.length_c   1.000
_cell.angle_alpha   90.00
_cell.angle_beta   90.00
_cell.angle_gamma   90.00
#
_symmetry.space_group_name_H-M   'P 1'
#
loop_
_entity.id
_entity.type
_entity.pdbx_description
1 polymer ?
#
loop_
_entity_poly.entity_id
_entity_poly.type
_entity_poly.pdbx_seq_one_letter_code
_entity_poly.pdbx_strand_id
1 'polypeptide(L)'
;GVFCELVKTFVHRGMEGVFCELVDETGSLRSGMYHIDERLSSVTFELVEDNVGPRAKHVIPFCQVSEVLRPEDGEAPFSGALKTLNAEQRKKLLKVVYHTEHMAKRHVCFLEATNSDRQRFMTCVRILRRYMDEQSDELMPVN
;
A
#
# COMPACT_ATOMS: atom_id res chain seq x y z
N GLY A 1 2.79 23.86 -5.40
CA GLY A 1 3.59 23.26 -6.49
C GLY A 1 2.98 21.94 -6.91
N VAL A 2 3.29 21.45 -8.13
CA VAL A 2 2.71 20.23 -8.74
C VAL A 2 2.75 19.00 -7.81
N PHE A 3 3.77 18.92 -6.96
CA PHE A 3 3.94 17.85 -5.98
C PHE A 3 2.85 17.83 -4.89
N CYS A 4 2.39 19.00 -4.42
CA CYS A 4 1.31 19.08 -3.44
C CYS A 4 -0.02 18.59 -4.04
N GLU A 5 -0.27 18.89 -5.31
CA GLU A 5 -1.51 18.50 -6.00
C GLU A 5 -1.57 16.99 -6.25
N LEU A 6 -0.43 16.36 -6.54
CA LEU A 6 -0.33 14.91 -6.68
C LEU A 6 -0.70 14.19 -5.38
N VAL A 7 -0.13 14.61 -4.24
CA VAL A 7 -0.42 14.01 -2.94
C VAL A 7 -1.86 14.27 -2.52
N LYS A 8 -2.38 15.50 -2.68
CA LYS A 8 -3.78 15.84 -2.39
C LYS A 8 -4.76 14.97 -3.16
N THR A 9 -4.56 14.82 -4.46
CA THR A 9 -5.44 14.00 -5.31
C THR A 9 -5.39 12.53 -4.90
N PHE A 10 -4.20 12.02 -4.58
CA PHE A 10 -4.03 10.65 -4.09
C PHE A 10 -4.74 10.43 -2.75
N VAL A 11 -4.55 11.34 -1.81
CA VAL A 11 -5.18 11.29 -0.49
C VAL A 11 -6.70 11.36 -0.61
N HIS A 12 -7.24 12.29 -1.39
CA HIS A 12 -8.69 12.42 -1.57
C HIS A 12 -9.31 11.14 -2.13
N ARG A 13 -8.73 10.59 -3.21
CA ARG A 13 -9.16 9.29 -3.77
C ARG A 13 -9.01 8.17 -2.74
N GLY A 14 -7.92 8.18 -1.98
CA GLY A 14 -7.68 7.21 -0.91
C GLY A 14 -8.73 7.28 0.19
N MET A 15 -9.19 8.46 0.59
CA MET A 15 -10.25 8.61 1.59
C MET A 15 -11.60 8.09 1.07
N GLU A 16 -11.90 8.29 -0.21
CA GLU A 16 -13.10 7.76 -0.87
C GLU A 16 -13.06 6.24 -1.07
N GLY A 17 -11.86 5.66 -1.05
CA GLY A 17 -11.62 4.26 -1.34
C GLY A 17 -11.19 4.05 -2.80
N VAL A 18 -10.13 3.27 -2.99
CA VAL A 18 -9.59 2.95 -4.32
C VAL A 18 -9.65 1.46 -4.56
N PHE A 19 -10.39 1.05 -5.59
CA PHE A 19 -10.45 -0.35 -6.01
C PHE A 19 -9.08 -0.87 -6.45
N CYS A 20 -8.77 -2.09 -6.01
CA CYS A 20 -7.56 -2.81 -6.38
C CYS A 20 -7.82 -4.33 -6.40
N GLU A 21 -6.87 -5.10 -6.90
CA GLU A 21 -6.91 -6.56 -6.78
C GLU A 21 -5.86 -7.00 -5.76
N LEU A 22 -6.27 -7.59 -4.64
CA LEU A 22 -5.34 -8.18 -3.67
C LEU A 22 -4.77 -9.49 -4.24
N VAL A 23 -3.46 -9.65 -4.12
CA VAL A 23 -2.71 -10.77 -4.66
C VAL A 23 -2.20 -11.62 -3.50
N ASP A 24 -2.52 -12.91 -3.49
CA ASP A 24 -1.97 -13.83 -2.50
C ASP A 24 -0.61 -14.42 -2.94
N GLU A 25 -0.04 -15.30 -2.12
CA GLU A 25 1.27 -15.93 -2.40
C GLU A 25 1.24 -16.85 -3.63
N THR A 26 0.07 -17.37 -4.02
CA THR A 26 -0.12 -18.18 -5.22
C THR A 26 -0.31 -17.33 -6.48
N GLY A 27 -0.52 -16.01 -6.29
CA GLY A 27 -0.90 -15.06 -7.32
C GLY A 27 -2.39 -15.09 -7.67
N SER A 28 -3.23 -15.72 -6.83
CA SER A 28 -4.66 -15.61 -6.96
C SER A 28 -5.10 -14.18 -6.65
N LEU A 29 -6.07 -13.69 -7.43
CA LEU A 29 -6.58 -12.33 -7.36
C LEU A 29 -7.91 -12.31 -6.62
N ARG A 30 -8.06 -11.36 -5.70
CA ARG A 30 -9.33 -11.09 -5.03
C ARG A 30 -9.66 -9.61 -5.11
N SER A 31 -10.93 -9.31 -5.36
CA SER A 31 -11.38 -7.92 -5.42
C SER A 31 -11.22 -7.27 -4.06
N GLY A 32 -10.56 -6.12 -4.04
CA GLY A 32 -10.26 -5.37 -2.84
C GLY A 32 -10.39 -3.87 -3.04
N MET A 33 -10.24 -3.15 -1.94
CA MET A 33 -10.17 -1.71 -1.93
C MET A 33 -9.20 -1.29 -0.83
N TYR A 34 -8.51 -0.16 -1.04
CA TYR A 34 -7.77 0.49 0.03
C TYR A 34 -8.34 1.86 0.38
N HIS A 35 -8.24 2.20 1.66
CA HIS A 35 -8.63 3.49 2.21
C HIS A 35 -7.46 4.17 2.92
N ILE A 36 -7.36 5.49 2.80
CA ILE A 36 -6.46 6.32 3.61
C ILE A 36 -7.32 7.01 4.66
N ASP A 37 -6.87 6.99 5.91
CA ASP A 37 -7.61 7.66 6.99
C ASP A 37 -7.50 9.19 6.91
N GLU A 38 -8.45 9.89 7.54
CA GLU A 38 -8.50 11.36 7.52
C GLU A 38 -7.25 12.02 8.11
N ARG A 39 -6.57 11.29 9.01
CA ARG A 39 -5.36 11.76 9.69
C ARG A 39 -4.08 11.53 8.88
N LEU A 40 -4.18 10.90 7.71
CA LEU A 40 -3.03 10.53 6.86
C LEU A 40 -1.99 9.70 7.62
N SER A 41 -2.46 8.88 8.55
CA SER A 41 -1.65 8.06 9.43
C SER A 41 -1.55 6.62 8.99
N SER A 42 -2.53 6.12 8.22
CA SER A 42 -2.57 4.73 7.78
C SER A 42 -3.27 4.53 6.43
N VAL A 43 -2.93 3.41 5.79
CA VAL A 43 -3.68 2.83 4.68
C VAL A 43 -4.28 1.50 5.10
N THR A 44 -5.57 1.29 4.84
CA THR A 44 -6.30 0.06 5.16
C THR A 44 -6.68 -0.67 3.89
N PHE A 45 -6.28 -1.92 3.73
CA PHE A 45 -6.75 -2.79 2.65
C PHE A 45 -7.85 -3.73 3.15
N GLU A 46 -8.91 -3.90 2.37
CA GLU A 46 -9.99 -4.83 2.65
C GLU A 46 -10.50 -5.53 1.38
N LEU A 47 -11.04 -6.74 1.55
CA LEU A 47 -11.71 -7.49 0.49
C LEU A 47 -13.12 -6.95 0.26
N VAL A 48 -13.55 -6.92 -1.00
CA VAL A 48 -14.88 -6.46 -1.43
C VAL A 48 -15.95 -7.57 -1.32
N GLU A 49 -15.59 -8.79 -0.90
CA GLU A 49 -16.47 -9.97 -0.95
C GLU A 49 -17.59 -10.04 0.12
N ASP A 50 -18.65 -10.77 -0.27
CA ASP A 50 -20.02 -10.79 0.22
C ASP A 50 -20.20 -11.37 1.63
N ASN A 51 -20.71 -10.53 2.55
CA ASN A 51 -21.59 -10.79 3.72
C ASN A 51 -21.40 -12.03 4.63
N VAL A 52 -20.40 -12.88 4.44
CA VAL A 52 -20.24 -14.16 5.15
C VAL A 52 -18.89 -14.17 5.87
N GLY A 53 -18.82 -13.39 6.95
CA GLY A 53 -17.72 -13.47 7.92
C GLY A 53 -16.98 -12.14 8.17
N PRO A 54 -16.10 -12.13 9.19
CA PRO A 54 -15.28 -10.97 9.51
C PRO A 54 -14.35 -10.64 8.32
N ARG A 55 -14.51 -9.45 7.75
CA ARG A 55 -13.65 -8.96 6.67
C ARG A 55 -12.21 -8.91 7.16
N ALA A 56 -11.32 -9.67 6.52
CA ALA A 56 -9.90 -9.52 6.74
C ALA A 56 -9.49 -8.10 6.32
N LYS A 57 -9.01 -7.31 7.29
CA LYS A 57 -8.51 -5.96 7.07
C LYS A 57 -7.02 -5.91 7.37
N HIS A 58 -6.25 -5.25 6.51
CA HIS A 58 -4.86 -4.92 6.75
C HIS A 58 -4.73 -3.42 6.98
N VAL A 59 -4.70 -3.00 8.24
CA VAL A 59 -4.42 -1.61 8.62
C VAL A 59 -2.90 -1.45 8.70
N ILE A 60 -2.36 -0.54 7.90
CA ILE A 60 -0.92 -0.32 7.77
C ILE A 60 -0.62 1.15 8.09
N PRO A 61 -0.12 1.46 9.29
CA PRO A 61 0.39 2.79 9.62
C PRO A 61 1.54 3.18 8.69
N PHE A 62 1.55 4.40 8.16
CA PHE A 62 2.60 4.83 7.24
C PHE A 62 3.99 4.85 7.89
N CYS A 63 4.07 5.19 9.18
CA CYS A 63 5.31 5.11 9.97
C CYS A 63 5.86 3.67 10.10
N GLN A 64 5.03 2.65 9.90
CA GLN A 64 5.43 1.25 9.96
C GLN A 64 5.83 0.69 8.59
N VAL A 65 5.58 1.42 7.49
CA VAL A 65 5.98 1.00 6.14
C VAL A 65 7.50 1.08 6.02
N SER A 66 8.15 -0.08 5.84
CA SER A 66 9.60 -0.12 5.60
C SER A 66 9.91 0.01 4.11
N GLU A 67 9.17 -0.70 3.25
CA GLU A 67 9.46 -0.77 1.82
C GLU A 67 8.18 -0.78 0.99
N VAL A 68 8.24 -0.15 -0.19
CA VAL A 68 7.24 -0.31 -1.26
C VAL A 68 8.00 -0.79 -2.49
N LEU A 69 7.74 -2.04 -2.87
CA LEU A 69 8.48 -2.78 -3.88
C LEU A 69 7.65 -3.00 -5.13
N ARG A 70 8.33 -3.04 -6.27
CA ARG A 70 7.81 -3.56 -7.54
C ARG A 70 8.63 -4.78 -7.97
N PRO A 71 8.13 -5.61 -8.90
CA PRO A 71 8.92 -6.70 -9.48
C PRO A 71 10.27 -6.24 -10.04
N GLU A 72 10.32 -5.03 -10.62
CA GLU A 72 11.53 -4.44 -11.19
C GLU A 72 12.60 -4.10 -10.13
N ASP A 73 12.23 -4.00 -8.85
CA ASP A 73 13.16 -3.77 -7.74
C ASP A 73 13.76 -5.10 -7.22
N GLY A 74 13.25 -6.25 -7.68
CA GLY A 74 13.68 -7.60 -7.34
C GLY A 74 12.52 -8.60 -7.38
N GLU A 75 12.70 -9.72 -8.07
CA GLU A 75 11.61 -10.70 -8.29
C GLU A 75 11.38 -11.65 -7.11
N ALA A 76 12.41 -11.93 -6.30
CA ALA A 76 12.34 -12.93 -5.23
C ALA A 76 11.17 -12.70 -4.24
N PRO A 77 10.85 -11.47 -3.80
CA PRO A 77 9.70 -11.19 -2.93
C PRO A 77 8.33 -11.47 -3.54
N PHE A 78 8.25 -11.71 -4.86
CA PHE A 78 7.03 -11.93 -5.62
C PHE A 78 6.99 -13.32 -6.30
N SER A 79 7.97 -14.19 -6.02
CA SER A 79 8.24 -15.42 -6.79
C SER A 79 7.04 -16.37 -6.97
N GLY A 80 6.10 -16.41 -6.04
CA GLY A 80 4.85 -17.16 -6.19
C GLY A 80 3.88 -16.49 -7.17
N ALA A 81 3.56 -15.22 -6.95
CA ALA A 81 2.65 -14.44 -7.79
C ALA A 81 3.17 -14.23 -9.22
N LEU A 82 4.47 -14.04 -9.41
CA LEU A 82 5.04 -13.83 -10.76
C LEU A 82 4.88 -15.05 -11.67
N LYS A 83 4.67 -16.26 -11.14
CA LYS A 83 4.44 -17.44 -11.98
C LYS A 83 3.08 -17.44 -12.67
N THR A 84 2.09 -16.77 -12.09
CA THR A 84 0.69 -16.80 -12.53
C THR A 84 0.26 -15.49 -13.20
N LEU A 85 0.82 -14.36 -12.76
CA LEU A 85 0.47 -13.05 -13.33
C LEU A 85 1.05 -12.85 -14.73
N ASN A 86 0.22 -12.30 -15.63
CA ASN A 86 0.64 -11.90 -16.97
C ASN A 86 1.44 -10.58 -16.98
N ALA A 87 2.04 -10.23 -18.12
CA ALA A 87 2.91 -9.06 -18.24
C ALA A 87 2.21 -7.74 -17.86
N GLU A 88 0.94 -7.56 -18.21
CA GLU A 88 0.18 -6.36 -17.89
C GLU A 88 -0.16 -6.27 -16.40
N GLN A 89 -0.48 -7.40 -15.76
CA GLN A 89 -0.68 -7.46 -14.32
C GLN A 89 0.61 -7.16 -13.56
N ARG A 90 1.76 -7.68 -14.01
CA ARG A 90 3.07 -7.41 -13.38
C ARG A 90 3.43 -5.92 -13.39
N LYS A 91 3.09 -5.19 -14.45
CA LYS A 91 3.26 -3.72 -14.54
C LYS A 91 2.40 -2.94 -13.54
N LYS A 92 1.39 -3.55 -12.94
CA LYS A 92 0.48 -2.95 -11.95
C LYS A 92 0.74 -3.43 -10.53
N LEU A 93 1.59 -4.45 -10.37
CA LEU A 93 1.86 -5.13 -9.11
C LEU A 93 2.73 -4.29 -8.17
N LEU A 94 2.32 -4.26 -6.90
CA LEU A 94 3.03 -3.68 -5.78
C LEU A 94 3.06 -4.64 -4.60
N LYS A 95 4.11 -4.50 -3.78
CA LYS A 95 4.19 -5.10 -2.45
C LYS A 95 4.55 -4.03 -1.43
N VAL A 96 3.65 -3.81 -0.47
CA VAL A 96 3.89 -2.95 0.69
C VAL A 96 4.37 -3.83 1.82
N VAL A 97 5.54 -3.49 2.36
CA VAL A 97 6.20 -4.21 3.44
C VAL A 97 6.18 -3.31 4.66
N TYR A 98 5.75 -3.85 5.79
CA TYR A 98 5.57 -3.09 7.02
C TYR A 98 5.89 -3.92 8.26
N HIS A 99 6.17 -3.23 9.36
CA HIS A 99 6.36 -3.85 10.67
C HIS A 99 5.05 -3.80 11.46
N THR A 100 4.79 -4.83 12.25
CA THR A 100 3.72 -4.79 13.25
C THR A 100 4.26 -4.27 14.58
N GLU A 101 3.40 -4.02 15.56
CA GLU A 101 3.79 -3.59 16.92
C GLU A 101 4.81 -4.54 17.56
N HIS A 102 4.78 -5.83 17.22
CA HIS A 102 5.75 -6.84 17.68
C HIS A 102 7.00 -6.94 16.79
N MET A 103 7.29 -5.93 15.98
CA MET A 103 8.39 -5.88 15.01
C MET A 103 8.38 -6.98 13.93
N ALA A 104 7.35 -7.83 13.89
CA ALA A 104 7.21 -8.85 12.86
C ALA A 104 6.95 -8.20 11.50
N LYS A 105 7.75 -8.56 10.49
CA LYS A 105 7.65 -8.09 9.11
C LYS A 105 6.43 -8.74 8.45
N ARG A 106 5.49 -7.92 7.99
CA ARG A 106 4.31 -8.32 7.21
C ARG A 106 4.32 -7.64 5.85
N HIS A 107 3.46 -8.11 4.96
CA HIS A 107 3.30 -7.49 3.66
C HIS A 107 1.89 -7.65 3.11
N VAL A 108 1.53 -6.77 2.17
CA VAL A 108 0.35 -6.88 1.31
C VAL A 108 0.82 -6.73 -0.13
N CYS A 109 0.38 -7.64 -1.00
CA CYS A 109 0.58 -7.56 -2.44
C CYS A 109 -0.75 -7.20 -3.12
N PHE A 110 -0.71 -6.28 -4.08
CA PHE A 110 -1.92 -5.87 -4.80
C PHE A 110 -1.60 -5.32 -6.20
N LEU A 111 -2.61 -5.31 -7.07
CA LEU A 111 -2.57 -4.67 -8.38
C LEU A 111 -3.35 -3.36 -8.34
N GLU A 112 -2.71 -2.29 -8.79
CA GLU A 112 -3.38 -1.03 -9.09
C GLU A 112 -4.19 -1.12 -10.40
N ALA A 113 -5.09 -0.16 -10.62
CA ALA A 113 -5.88 -0.10 -11.85
C ALA A 113 -5.00 0.08 -13.10
N THR A 114 -3.97 0.92 -12.98
CA THR A 114 -3.02 1.23 -14.06
C THR A 114 -1.57 1.29 -13.55
N ASN A 115 -0.60 1.21 -14.46
CA ASN A 115 0.82 1.44 -14.12
C ASN A 115 1.07 2.89 -13.63
N SER A 116 0.28 3.85 -14.09
CA SER A 116 0.37 5.23 -13.61
C SER A 116 -0.16 5.38 -12.17
N ASP A 117 -1.25 4.68 -11.83
CA ASP A 117 -1.74 4.62 -10.45
C ASP A 117 -0.73 3.90 -9.55
N ARG A 118 -0.11 2.81 -10.03
CA ARG A 118 1.03 2.14 -9.36
C ARG A 118 2.12 3.13 -8.96
N GLN A 119 2.61 3.90 -9.92
CA GLN A 119 3.67 4.87 -9.68
C GLN A 119 3.23 5.96 -8.70
N ARG A 120 1.98 6.41 -8.79
CA ARG A 120 1.40 7.40 -7.89
C ARG A 120 1.33 6.88 -6.46
N PHE A 121 0.84 5.66 -6.26
CA PHE A 121 0.76 5.02 -4.94
C PHE A 121 2.15 4.97 -4.29
N MET A 122 3.15 4.45 -4.99
CA MET A 122 4.52 4.35 -4.47
C MET A 122 5.08 5.70 -4.04
N THR A 123 4.96 6.70 -4.91
CA THR A 123 5.48 8.04 -4.64
C THR A 123 4.77 8.65 -3.42
N CYS A 124 3.43 8.57 -3.36
CA CYS A 124 2.66 9.15 -2.27
C CYS A 124 2.91 8.46 -0.94
N VAL A 125 2.95 7.13 -0.89
CA VAL A 125 3.21 6.39 0.35
C VAL A 125 4.60 6.70 0.90
N ARG A 126 5.62 6.86 0.04
CA ARG A 126 6.97 7.27 0.47
C ARG A 126 6.98 8.68 1.06
N ILE A 127 6.19 9.60 0.50
CA ILE A 127 6.05 10.97 1.04
C ILE A 127 5.32 10.95 2.38
N LEU A 128 4.19 10.26 2.46
CA LEU A 128 3.37 10.17 3.68
C LEU A 128 4.15 9.51 4.82
N ARG A 129 4.89 8.43 4.54
CA ARG A 129 5.83 7.83 5.50
C ARG A 129 6.81 8.88 6.03
N ARG A 130 7.53 9.56 5.14
CA ARG A 130 8.54 10.55 5.54
C ARG A 130 7.92 11.69 6.37
N TYR A 131 6.73 12.14 5.99
CA TYR A 131 5.99 13.15 6.74
C TYR A 131 5.64 12.68 8.16
N MET A 132 5.28 11.40 8.34
CA MET A 132 5.07 10.82 9.68
C MET A 132 6.37 10.72 10.50
N ASP A 133 7.49 10.40 9.86
CA ASP A 133 8.80 10.35 10.52
C ASP A 133 9.19 11.76 11.02
N GLU A 134 9.05 12.80 10.19
CA GLU A 134 9.34 14.20 10.53
C GLU A 134 8.44 14.73 11.66
N GLN A 135 7.14 14.40 11.65
CA GLN A 135 6.20 14.73 12.73
C GLN A 135 6.53 14.04 14.06
N SER A 136 7.13 12.85 14.02
CA SER A 136 7.52 12.10 15.22
C SER A 136 8.75 12.70 15.89
N ASP A 137 9.70 13.23 15.09
CA ASP A 137 10.92 13.87 15.59
C ASP A 137 10.64 15.23 16.27
N GLU A 138 9.65 15.99 15.80
CA GLU A 138 9.25 17.28 16.42
C GLU A 138 8.64 17.13 17.83
N LEU A 139 8.11 15.95 18.18
CA LEU A 139 7.49 15.67 19.48
C LEU A 139 8.49 15.22 20.56
N MET A 140 9.78 15.11 20.24
CA MET A 140 10.85 14.76 21.18
C MET A 140 11.82 15.94 21.33
N PRO A 141 11.48 17.01 22.09
CA PRO A 141 12.47 17.99 22.48
C PRO A 141 13.51 17.29 23.36
N VAL A 142 14.74 17.23 22.86
CA VAL A 142 15.92 16.78 23.61
C VAL A 142 16.04 17.68 24.84
N ASN A 143 15.77 17.13 26.02
CA ASN A 143 16.13 17.75 27.30
C ASN A 143 17.63 17.60 27.57
#